data_AF-A0A1B6BYB1-F1
#
_entry.id   AF-A0A1B6BYB1-F1
#
_cell.length_a   1.000
_cell.length_b   1.000
_cell.length_c   1.000
_cell.angle_alpha   90.00
_cell.angle_beta   90.00
_cell.angle_gamma   90.00
#
_symmetry.space_group_name_H-M   'P 1'
#
loop_
_entity.id
_entity.type
_entity.pdbx_description
1 polymer ?
#
loop_
_entity_poly.entity_id
_entity_poly.type
_entity_poly.pdbx_seq_one_letter_code
_entity_poly.pdbx_strand_id
1 'polypeptide(L)'
;ERHATSPRVYFYVFDYQSKDGDYPQKIGAVHGEELPYIFGAPLVETLAHFRQNFSKAEIALSESIMTYVANFARSGNPNSFQKQELLLSISKEKNRFRSLQWEEYDSVHQKYLEIGLKPKIKNHFRSHQLSIWLRLIPELHRA
;
A
#
# COMPACT_ATOMS: atom_id res chain seq x y z
N GLU A 1 -27.11 -21.08 13.91
CA GLU A 1 -25.72 -21.21 13.41
C GLU A 1 -25.23 -19.84 12.96
N ARG A 2 -24.17 -19.32 13.57
CA ARG A 2 -23.60 -18.02 13.16
C ARG A 2 -22.81 -18.25 11.87
N HIS A 3 -23.29 -17.73 10.74
CA HIS A 3 -22.49 -17.66 9.52
C HIS A 3 -21.30 -16.75 9.82
N ALA A 4 -20.11 -17.33 10.02
CA ALA A 4 -18.89 -16.54 10.04
C ALA A 4 -18.71 -15.96 8.62
N THR A 5 -19.02 -14.69 8.45
CA THR A 5 -18.64 -13.97 7.23
C THR A 5 -17.12 -14.01 7.14
N SER A 6 -16.56 -14.56 6.06
CA SER A 6 -15.12 -14.54 5.82
C SER A 6 -14.58 -13.12 6.04
N PRO A 7 -13.45 -12.98 6.76
CA PRO A 7 -12.88 -11.66 7.01
C PRO A 7 -12.51 -11.00 5.68
N ARG A 8 -12.83 -9.72 5.52
CA ARG A 8 -12.40 -8.96 4.34
C ARG A 8 -10.90 -8.74 4.43
N VAL A 9 -10.17 -9.21 3.41
CA VAL A 9 -8.71 -9.11 3.34
C VAL A 9 -8.34 -8.13 2.23
N TYR A 10 -7.35 -7.29 2.46
CA TYR A 10 -6.78 -6.42 1.43
C TYR A 10 -5.27 -6.61 1.42
N PHE A 11 -4.70 -6.86 0.25
CA PHE A 11 -3.26 -7.06 0.07
C PHE A 11 -2.65 -5.87 -0.68
N TYR A 12 -1.47 -5.42 -0.26
CA TYR A 12 -0.68 -4.44 -0.99
C TYR A 12 0.78 -4.83 -1.11
N VAL A 13 1.45 -4.24 -2.09
CA VAL A 13 2.91 -4.26 -2.26
C VAL A 13 3.34 -2.81 -2.40
N PHE A 14 4.23 -2.36 -1.53
CA PHE A 14 4.84 -1.04 -1.65
C PHE A 14 6.03 -1.12 -2.60
N ASP A 15 5.93 -0.43 -3.73
CA ASP A 15 6.91 -0.43 -4.83
C ASP A 15 7.26 1.02 -5.20
N TYR A 16 7.80 1.74 -4.22
CA TYR A 16 8.34 3.06 -4.42
C TYR A 16 9.59 3.26 -3.58
N GLN A 17 10.59 3.90 -4.19
CA GLN A 17 11.81 4.30 -3.53
C GLN A 17 11.96 5.82 -3.65
N SER A 18 12.15 6.47 -2.51
CA SER A 18 12.46 7.88 -2.42
C SER A 18 13.70 8.21 -3.25
N LYS A 19 13.66 9.26 -4.10
CA LYS A 19 14.83 9.65 -4.91
C LYS A 19 16.03 10.03 -4.04
N ASP A 20 15.76 10.84 -3.00
CA ASP A 20 16.74 11.28 -2.02
C ASP A 20 16.65 10.42 -0.75
N GLY A 21 16.49 9.11 -0.92
CA GLY A 21 16.49 8.13 0.16
C GLY A 21 17.90 7.63 0.48
N ASP A 22 18.06 6.98 1.63
CA ASP A 22 19.36 6.51 2.14
C ASP A 22 19.91 5.28 1.38
N TYR A 23 19.07 4.64 0.56
CA TYR A 23 19.37 3.39 -0.12
C TYR A 23 19.67 3.59 -1.63
N PRO A 24 20.57 2.79 -2.21
CA PRO A 24 20.81 2.81 -3.65
C PRO A 24 19.54 2.49 -4.47
N GLN A 25 19.28 3.26 -5.53
CA GLN A 25 18.07 3.14 -6.37
C GLN A 25 17.90 1.80 -7.12
N LYS A 26 18.94 0.95 -7.14
CA LYS A 26 18.93 -0.31 -7.91
C LYS A 26 18.18 -1.44 -7.21
N ILE A 27 17.93 -1.30 -5.92
CA ILE A 27 17.43 -2.38 -5.06
C ILE A 27 15.89 -2.34 -4.95
N GLY A 28 15.27 -1.23 -5.36
CA GLY A 28 13.84 -1.00 -5.21
C GLY A 28 13.48 -0.59 -3.78
N ALA A 29 12.19 -0.68 -3.46
CA ALA A 29 11.70 -0.40 -2.11
C ALA A 29 12.29 -1.41 -1.11
N VAL A 30 13.05 -0.90 -0.14
CA VAL A 30 13.58 -1.72 0.96
C VAL A 30 12.60 -1.74 2.12
N HIS A 31 12.85 -2.64 3.08
CA HIS A 31 11.98 -2.78 4.25
C HIS A 31 11.89 -1.47 5.05
N GLY A 32 10.68 -1.01 5.34
CA GLY A 32 10.42 0.17 6.16
C GLY A 32 10.28 1.48 5.37
N GLU A 33 10.58 1.49 4.06
CA GLU A 33 10.42 2.68 3.21
C GLU A 33 8.97 3.14 3.09
N GLU A 34 7.99 2.29 3.40
CA GLU A 34 6.58 2.66 3.40
C GLU A 34 6.17 3.48 4.63
N LEU A 35 6.90 3.37 5.75
CA LEU A 35 6.51 3.93 7.05
C LEU A 35 6.35 5.46 7.04
N PRO A 36 7.27 6.26 6.47
CA PRO A 36 7.10 7.71 6.42
C PRO A 36 5.78 8.11 5.75
N TYR A 37 5.36 7.37 4.71
CA TYR A 37 4.14 7.66 3.96
C TYR A 37 2.88 7.24 4.72
N ILE A 38 2.92 6.11 5.43
CA ILE A 38 1.81 5.65 6.28
C ILE A 38 1.57 6.61 7.45
N PHE A 39 2.64 7.15 8.04
CA PHE A 39 2.55 8.05 9.20
C PHE A 39 2.39 9.53 8.86
N GLY A 40 2.48 9.90 7.57
CA GLY A 40 2.28 11.30 7.16
C GLY A 40 3.50 12.20 7.32
N ALA A 41 4.72 11.64 7.33
CA ALA A 41 5.95 12.45 7.35
C ALA A 41 6.01 13.49 6.22
N PRO A 42 5.55 13.20 4.98
CA PRO A 42 5.49 14.21 3.91
C PRO A 42 4.55 15.40 4.16
N LEU A 43 3.63 15.30 5.13
CA LEU A 43 2.59 16.30 5.38
C LEU A 43 2.99 17.32 6.46
N VAL A 44 4.14 17.12 7.10
CA VAL A 44 4.65 17.97 8.17
C VAL A 44 6.11 18.33 7.91
N GLU A 45 6.59 19.38 8.57
CA GLU A 45 7.96 19.84 8.40
C GLU A 45 8.99 18.85 8.98
N THR A 46 8.67 18.25 10.14
CA THR A 46 9.52 17.26 10.80
C THR A 46 8.65 16.20 11.48
N LEU A 47 8.98 14.92 11.29
CA LEU A 47 8.33 13.82 11.99
C LEU A 47 9.37 12.78 12.44
N ALA A 48 9.59 12.69 13.75
CA ALA A 48 10.52 11.74 14.36
C ALA A 48 11.90 11.74 13.68
N HIS A 49 12.37 10.58 13.22
CA HIS A 49 13.64 10.40 12.52
C HIS A 49 13.46 10.29 10.99
N PHE A 50 12.25 10.54 10.48
CA PHE A 50 12.02 10.49 9.04
C PHE A 50 12.73 11.65 8.35
N ARG A 51 13.25 11.37 7.15
CA ARG A 51 13.92 12.37 6.33
C ARG A 51 13.02 13.58 6.08
N GLN A 52 13.67 14.71 5.86
CA GLN A 52 13.02 15.94 5.43
C GLN A 52 13.17 16.07 3.90
N ASN A 53 12.30 16.84 3.25
CA ASN A 53 12.26 17.07 1.80
C ASN A 53 11.58 15.96 0.97
N PHE A 54 10.26 15.90 1.05
CA PHE A 54 9.43 15.09 0.16
C PHE A 54 8.98 15.90 -1.06
N SER A 55 8.94 15.26 -2.22
CA SER A 55 8.40 15.85 -3.44
C SER A 55 6.87 15.98 -3.36
N LYS A 56 6.28 16.86 -4.19
CA LYS A 56 4.81 16.99 -4.26
C LYS A 56 4.09 15.68 -4.58
N ALA A 57 4.72 14.82 -5.38
CA ALA A 57 4.19 13.50 -5.72
C ALA A 57 4.19 12.55 -4.51
N GLU A 58 5.18 12.66 -3.63
CA GLU A 58 5.29 11.90 -2.38
C GLU A 58 4.32 12.38 -1.30
N ILE A 59 4.06 13.68 -1.26
CA ILE A 59 2.98 14.27 -0.44
C ILE A 59 1.65 13.64 -0.86
N ALA A 60 1.31 13.68 -2.15
CA ALA A 60 0.08 13.08 -2.67
C ALA A 60 0.01 11.55 -2.44
N LEU A 61 1.14 10.84 -2.53
CA LEU A 61 1.23 9.42 -2.20
C LEU A 61 0.88 9.15 -0.73
N SER A 62 1.47 9.91 0.19
CA SER A 62 1.21 9.77 1.63
C SER A 62 -0.24 10.07 1.98
N GLU A 63 -0.82 11.14 1.43
CA GLU A 63 -2.25 11.46 1.61
C GLU A 63 -3.15 10.27 1.21
N SER A 64 -2.86 9.64 0.06
CA SER A 64 -3.62 8.49 -0.43
C SER A 64 -3.50 7.27 0.47
N ILE A 65 -2.28 6.94 0.91
CA ILE A 65 -2.04 5.80 1.80
C ILE A 65 -2.74 6.01 3.14
N MET A 66 -2.57 7.19 3.75
CA MET A 66 -3.23 7.54 5.00
C MET A 66 -4.76 7.47 4.88
N THR A 67 -5.32 7.94 3.76
CA THR A 67 -6.75 7.85 3.50
C THR A 67 -7.22 6.38 3.48
N TYR A 68 -6.52 5.50 2.75
CA TYR A 68 -6.88 4.08 2.73
C TYR A 68 -6.78 3.42 4.11
N VAL A 69 -5.70 3.69 4.85
CA VAL A 69 -5.49 3.14 6.20
C VAL A 69 -6.56 3.64 7.16
N ALA A 70 -6.87 4.94 7.14
CA ALA A 70 -7.90 5.54 8.00
C ALA A 70 -9.31 5.01 7.66
N ASN A 71 -9.63 4.85 6.39
CA ASN A 71 -10.89 4.27 5.92
C ASN A 71 -11.03 2.81 6.36
N PHE A 72 -9.96 2.02 6.23
CA PHE A 72 -9.93 0.64 6.68
C PHE A 72 -10.09 0.54 8.19
N ALA A 73 -9.33 1.33 8.97
CA ALA A 73 -9.43 1.35 10.43
C ALA A 73 -10.85 1.71 10.92
N ARG A 74 -11.55 2.58 10.19
CA ARG A 74 -12.90 3.04 10.55
C ARG A 74 -14.01 2.08 10.13
N SER A 75 -13.91 1.48 8.95
CA SER A 75 -15.05 0.79 8.30
C SER A 75 -14.75 -0.64 7.84
N GLY A 76 -13.50 -1.07 7.89
CA GLY A 76 -13.03 -2.32 7.29
C GLY A 76 -13.00 -2.30 5.75
N ASN A 77 -13.30 -1.16 5.10
CA ASN A 77 -13.17 -0.99 3.64
C ASN A 77 -12.27 0.22 3.34
N PRO A 78 -11.10 0.03 2.69
CA PRO A 78 -10.18 1.13 2.37
C PRO A 78 -10.80 2.14 1.40
N ASN A 79 -11.77 1.73 0.58
CA ASN A 79 -12.43 2.58 -0.42
C ASN A 79 -13.62 3.38 0.13
N SER A 80 -13.88 3.35 1.45
CA SER A 80 -15.04 4.04 2.01
C SER A 80 -14.93 5.54 1.73
N PHE A 81 -15.76 6.06 0.82
CA PHE A 81 -15.80 7.48 0.50
C PHE A 81 -16.34 8.23 1.72
N GLN A 82 -15.47 8.96 2.41
CA GLN A 82 -15.95 10.04 3.25
C GLN A 82 -16.24 11.27 2.38
N LYS A 83 -17.19 12.09 2.81
CA LYS A 83 -17.32 13.53 2.46
C LYS A 83 -16.07 14.36 2.87
N GLN A 84 -14.89 13.74 2.88
CA GLN A 84 -13.61 14.28 3.31
C GLN A 84 -12.85 14.91 2.13
N GLU A 85 -13.57 15.56 1.22
CA GLU A 85 -12.95 16.54 0.32
C GLU A 85 -12.45 17.79 1.10
N LEU A 86 -12.82 17.95 2.37
CA LEU A 86 -12.68 19.21 3.10
C LEU A 86 -11.45 19.32 4.03
N LEU A 87 -10.69 18.26 4.31
CA LEU A 87 -9.59 18.34 5.29
C LEU A 87 -8.16 18.17 4.72
N LEU A 88 -8.00 17.52 3.57
CA LEU A 88 -6.66 17.22 3.02
C LEU A 88 -6.46 17.78 1.59
N SER A 89 -7.32 18.70 1.14
CA SER A 89 -7.25 19.30 -0.19
C SER A 89 -6.22 20.43 -0.29
N ILE A 90 -4.94 20.12 -0.03
CA ILE A 90 -3.82 21.01 -0.40
C ILE A 90 -3.27 20.64 -1.79
N SER A 91 -3.37 19.37 -2.19
CA SER A 91 -3.00 18.92 -3.53
C SER A 91 -4.16 19.02 -4.52
N LYS A 92 -4.22 20.12 -5.29
CA LYS A 92 -5.08 20.26 -6.49
C LYS A 92 -4.63 19.35 -7.65
N GLU A 93 -3.56 18.57 -7.50
CA GLU A 93 -3.13 17.65 -8.55
C GLU A 93 -4.08 16.46 -8.64
N LYS A 94 -4.27 15.95 -9.87
CA LYS A 94 -5.03 14.73 -10.15
C LYS A 94 -4.44 13.56 -9.37
N ASN A 95 -4.92 13.37 -8.14
CA ASN A 95 -4.48 12.28 -7.30
C ASN A 95 -4.90 10.97 -7.99
N ARG A 96 -3.90 10.26 -8.53
CA ARG A 96 -4.06 9.04 -9.34
C ARG A 96 -4.73 7.90 -8.59
N PHE A 97 -4.83 8.01 -7.27
CA PHE A 97 -5.52 7.06 -6.42
C PHE A 97 -7.03 7.31 -6.32
N ARG A 98 -7.54 8.51 -6.62
CA ARG A 98 -8.98 8.85 -6.45
C ARG A 98 -9.92 7.97 -7.28
N SER A 99 -9.48 7.51 -8.44
CA SER A 99 -10.28 6.65 -9.33
C SER A 99 -9.95 5.16 -9.19
N LEU A 100 -8.96 4.81 -8.34
CA LEU A 100 -8.53 3.44 -8.17
C LEU A 100 -9.31 2.81 -7.04
N GLN A 101 -9.88 1.63 -7.28
CA GLN A 101 -10.53 0.83 -6.25
C GLN A 101 -9.57 -0.25 -5.77
N TRP A 102 -9.26 -0.24 -4.47
CA TRP A 102 -8.50 -1.29 -3.82
C TRP A 102 -9.42 -2.49 -3.61
N GLU A 103 -9.35 -3.44 -4.54
CA GLU A 103 -10.19 -4.64 -4.52
C GLU A 103 -9.83 -5.57 -3.36
N GLU A 104 -10.84 -6.30 -2.88
CA GLU A 104 -10.67 -7.32 -1.83
C GLU A 104 -9.79 -8.45 -2.35
N TYR A 105 -8.91 -8.95 -1.49
CA TYR A 105 -8.09 -10.12 -1.76
C TYR A 105 -8.92 -11.38 -1.57
N ASP A 106 -8.93 -12.23 -2.59
CA ASP A 106 -9.51 -13.56 -2.54
C ASP A 106 -8.48 -14.60 -3.02
N SER A 107 -8.66 -15.86 -2.61
CA SER A 107 -7.71 -16.93 -2.93
C SER A 107 -7.67 -17.32 -4.41
N VAL A 108 -8.71 -16.97 -5.18
CA VAL A 108 -8.87 -17.32 -6.60
C VAL A 108 -8.15 -16.30 -7.47
N HIS A 109 -8.45 -15.01 -7.33
CA HIS A 109 -7.86 -13.95 -8.14
C HIS A 109 -6.59 -13.36 -7.51
N GLN A 110 -6.37 -13.52 -6.20
CA GLN A 110 -5.19 -13.05 -5.47
C GLN A 110 -4.82 -11.59 -5.79
N LYS A 111 -5.84 -10.73 -5.89
CA LYS A 111 -5.67 -9.33 -6.30
C LYS A 111 -5.01 -8.51 -5.21
N TYR A 112 -4.23 -7.53 -5.64
CA TYR A 112 -3.54 -6.63 -4.72
C TYR A 112 -3.25 -5.26 -5.30
N LEU A 113 -3.08 -4.29 -4.41
CA LEU A 113 -2.68 -2.95 -4.76
C LEU A 113 -1.15 -2.83 -4.77
N GLU A 114 -0.57 -2.54 -5.92
CA GLU A 114 0.80 -2.06 -6.02
C GLU A 114 0.80 -0.55 -5.77
N ILE A 115 1.41 -0.15 -4.66
CA ILE A 115 1.51 1.24 -4.21
C ILE A 115 2.82 1.82 -4.71
N GLY A 116 2.71 2.88 -5.49
CA GLY A 116 3.82 3.75 -5.86
C GLY A 116 3.27 5.01 -6.53
N LEU A 117 4.12 5.81 -7.18
CA LEU A 117 3.66 7.05 -7.84
C LEU A 117 2.59 6.81 -8.93
N LYS A 118 2.54 5.60 -9.49
CA LYS A 118 1.52 5.15 -10.44
C LYS A 118 0.89 3.86 -9.91
N PRO A 119 -0.12 3.97 -9.03
CA PRO A 119 -0.70 2.80 -8.39
C PRO A 119 -1.46 1.92 -9.40
N LYS A 120 -1.46 0.61 -9.15
CA LYS A 120 -2.07 -0.39 -10.04
C LYS A 120 -2.66 -1.55 -9.24
N ILE A 121 -3.78 -2.08 -9.71
CA ILE A 121 -4.24 -3.40 -9.25
C ILE A 121 -3.52 -4.48 -10.07
N LYS A 122 -2.89 -5.41 -9.37
CA LYS A 122 -2.22 -6.59 -9.91
C LYS A 122 -2.79 -7.85 -9.26
N ASN A 123 -2.35 -9.02 -9.70
CA ASN A 123 -2.76 -10.30 -9.15
C ASN A 123 -1.55 -11.24 -9.02
N HIS A 124 -1.71 -12.31 -8.23
CA HIS A 124 -0.73 -13.41 -8.14
C HIS A 124 0.69 -12.95 -7.78
N PHE A 125 0.84 -12.16 -6.72
CA PHE A 125 2.13 -11.63 -6.29
C PHE A 125 3.18 -12.75 -6.14
N ARG A 126 4.22 -12.71 -6.97
CA ARG A 126 5.35 -13.67 -6.97
C ARG A 126 4.91 -15.15 -6.94
N SER A 127 3.79 -15.48 -7.57
CA SER A 127 3.13 -16.81 -7.44
C SER A 127 4.06 -18.00 -7.70
N HIS A 128 4.94 -17.91 -8.70
CA HIS A 128 5.92 -18.96 -8.98
C HIS A 128 6.94 -19.16 -7.85
N GLN A 129 7.43 -18.07 -7.26
CA GLN A 129 8.38 -18.17 -6.15
C GLN A 129 7.67 -18.63 -4.87
N LEU A 130 6.44 -18.15 -4.63
CA LEU A 130 5.62 -18.61 -3.51
C LEU A 130 5.27 -20.10 -3.63
N SER A 131 5.01 -20.63 -4.83
CA SER A 131 4.70 -22.06 -4.98
C SER A 131 5.88 -22.96 -4.63
N ILE A 132 7.12 -22.52 -4.89
CA ILE A 132 8.33 -23.22 -4.47
C ILE A 132 8.36 -23.34 -2.93
N TRP A 133 8.18 -22.23 -2.23
CA TRP A 133 8.26 -22.19 -0.77
C TRP A 133 7.07 -22.84 -0.06
N LEU A 134 5.86 -22.70 -0.61
CA LEU A 134 4.63 -23.16 0.03
C LEU A 134 4.24 -24.59 -0.33
N ARG A 135 4.74 -25.13 -1.46
CA ARG A 135 4.42 -26.49 -1.92
C ARG A 135 5.66 -27.36 -2.08
N LEU A 136 6.56 -26.97 -3.00
CA LEU A 136 7.67 -27.84 -3.42
C LEU A 136 8.62 -28.16 -2.25
N ILE A 137 9.12 -27.15 -1.55
CA ILE A 137 10.07 -27.36 -0.45
C ILE A 137 9.44 -28.20 0.70
N PRO A 138 8.22 -27.90 1.16
CA PRO A 138 7.53 -28.76 2.12
C PRO A 138 7.33 -30.21 1.68
N GLU A 139 7.04 -30.45 0.40
CA GLU A 139 6.92 -31.81 -0.15
C GLU A 139 8.26 -32.54 -0.17
N LEU A 140 9.32 -31.88 -0.62
CA LEU A 140 10.68 -32.43 -0.64
C LEU A 140 11.21 -32.77 0.75
N HIS A 141 10.87 -31.97 1.77
CA HIS A 141 11.32 -32.20 3.14
C HIS A 141 10.59 -33.36 3.84
N ARG A 142 9.42 -33.76 3.35
CA ARG A 142 8.65 -34.90 3.90
C ARG A 142 9.00 -36.24 3.25
N ALA A 143 9.63 -36.21 2.07
CA ALA A 143 10.07 -37.39 1.34
C ALA A 143 11.39 -37.92 1.91
#